data_AF-A0A954P5U5-F1
#
_entry.id   AF-A0A954P5U5-F1
#
_cell.length_a   1.000
_cell.length_b   1.000
_cell.length_c   1.000
_cell.angle_alpha   90.00
_cell.angle_beta   90.00
_cell.angle_gamma   90.00
#
_symmetry.space_group_name_H-M   'P 1'
#
loop_
_entity.id
_entity.type
_entity.pdbx_description
1 polymer ?
#
loop_
_entity_poly.entity_id
_entity_poly.type
_entity_poly.pdbx_seq_one_letter_code
_entity_poly.pdbx_strand_id
1 'polypeptide(L)' 'AHPAVESVRPFGHKLHLRLPAQGQAEILARLPRAAGQAGITIERLAAVPPTLEDAFIELLDEHDGASN' A
#
# COMPACT_ATOMS: atom_id res chain seq x y z
N ALA A 1 -11.18 -5.72 4.40
CA ALA A 1 -9.86 -6.02 3.81
C ALA A 1 -10.08 -6.86 2.55
N HIS A 2 -9.50 -6.45 1.41
CA HIS A 2 -9.57 -7.24 0.17
C HIS A 2 -8.40 -8.23 0.18
N PRO A 3 -8.59 -9.52 -0.18
CA PRO A 3 -7.54 -10.55 -0.07
C PRO A 3 -6.28 -10.23 -0.90
N ALA A 4 -6.40 -9.33 -1.87
CA ALA A 4 -5.31 -8.86 -2.70
C ALA A 4 -4.54 -7.65 -2.13
N VAL A 5 -4.85 -7.18 -0.92
CA VAL A 5 -4.19 -6.02 -0.29
C VAL A 5 -3.78 -6.41 1.13
N GLU A 6 -2.48 -6.40 1.41
CA GLU A 6 -1.93 -6.73 2.72
C GLU A 6 -2.21 -5.62 3.74
N SER A 7 -2.06 -4.36 3.32
CA SER A 7 -2.27 -3.22 4.20
C SER A 7 -2.63 -1.96 3.42
N VAL A 8 -3.40 -1.08 4.06
CA VAL A 8 -3.74 0.26 3.57
C VAL A 8 -3.41 1.25 4.68
N ARG A 9 -2.51 2.20 4.41
CA ARG A 9 -2.15 3.25 5.37
C ARG A 9 -2.39 4.63 4.76
N PRO A 10 -3.05 5.56 5.47
CA PRO A 10 -3.10 6.96 5.06
C PRO A 10 -1.73 7.62 5.25
N PHE A 11 -1.30 8.41 4.28
CA PHE A 11 -0.08 9.22 4.34
C PHE A 11 -0.38 10.62 3.81
N GLY A 12 -0.70 11.54 4.73
CA GLY A 12 -1.18 12.87 4.37
C GLY A 12 -2.46 12.78 3.53
N HIS A 13 -2.39 13.20 2.27
CA HIS A 13 -3.50 13.16 1.30
C HIS A 13 -3.43 11.94 0.35
N LYS A 14 -2.56 10.97 0.64
CA LYS A 14 -2.34 9.78 -0.19
C LYS A 14 -2.67 8.52 0.58
N LEU A 15 -2.91 7.44 -0.15
CA LEU A 15 -3.03 6.10 0.41
C LEU A 15 -1.82 5.28 -0.03
N HIS A 16 -1.09 4.70 0.93
CA HIS A 16 -0.06 3.71 0.68
C HIS A 16 -0.69 2.33 0.79
N LEU A 17 -0.58 1.55 -0.29
CA LEU A 17 -1.10 0.19 -0.38
C LEU A 17 0.08 -0.78 -0.37
N ARG A 18 0.07 -1.74 0.55
CA ARG A 18 0.98 -2.87 0.52
C ARG A 18 0.26 -4.04 -0.15
N LEU A 19 0.87 -4.55 -1.21
CA LEU A 19 0.31 -5.61 -2.05
C LEU A 19 1.24 -6.83 -1.97
N PRO A 20 0.70 -8.06 -2.02
CA PRO A 20 1.54 -9.23 -2.17
C PRO A 20 2.29 -9.16 -3.50
N ALA A 21 3.53 -9.66 -3.53
CA ALA A 21 4.35 -9.68 -4.75
C ALA A 21 3.65 -10.44 -5.90
N GLN A 22 2.90 -11.48 -5.55
CA GLN A 22 2.06 -12.23 -6.47
C GLN A 22 0.77 -11.46 -6.77
N GLY A 23 0.53 -11.14 -8.04
CA GLY A 23 -0.68 -10.44 -8.47
C GLY A 23 -0.61 -8.91 -8.42
N GLN A 24 0.51 -8.33 -7.96
CA GLN A 24 0.70 -6.87 -7.91
C GLN A 24 0.37 -6.18 -9.24
N ALA A 25 0.86 -6.71 -10.36
CA ALA A 25 0.62 -6.14 -11.69
C ALA A 25 -0.87 -6.14 -12.07
N GLU A 26 -1.59 -7.22 -11.76
CA GLU A 26 -3.02 -7.34 -12.03
C GLU A 26 -3.83 -6.35 -11.18
N ILE A 27 -3.47 -6.20 -9.91
CA ILE A 27 -4.10 -5.26 -9.00
C ILE A 27 -3.89 -3.83 -9.48
N LEU A 28 -2.66 -3.47 -9.84
CA LEU A 28 -2.33 -2.14 -10.37
C LEU A 28 -3.08 -1.85 -11.68
N ALA A 29 -3.30 -2.85 -12.53
CA ALA A 29 -4.08 -2.70 -13.76
C ALA A 29 -5.59 -2.51 -13.50
N ARG A 30 -6.15 -3.18 -12.49
CA ARG A 30 -7.60 -3.14 -12.21
C ARG A 30 -8.04 -1.98 -11.31
N LEU A 31 -7.12 -1.48 -10.47
CA LEU A 31 -7.42 -0.49 -9.43
C LEU A 31 -8.03 0.80 -10.00
N PRO A 32 -7.52 1.43 -11.08
CA PRO A 32 -8.11 2.64 -11.63
C PRO A 32 -9.56 2.44 -12.10
N ARG A 33 -9.84 1.29 -12.74
CA ARG A 33 -11.19 0.96 -13.20
C ARG A 33 -12.14 0.76 -12.03
N ALA A 34 -11.74 -0.01 -11.02
CA ALA A 34 -12.57 -0.27 -9.85
C ALA A 34 -12.83 1.02 -9.04
N ALA A 35 -11.83 1.88 -8.90
CA ALA A 35 -11.98 3.19 -8.27
C ALA A 35 -12.97 4.07 -9.05
N GLY A 36 -12.86 4.13 -10.38
CA GLY A 36 -13.80 4.86 -11.22
C GLY A 36 -15.25 4.38 -11.07
N GLN A 37 -15.47 3.07 -10.96
CA GLN A 37 -16.81 2.50 -10.69
C GLN A 37 -17.37 2.88 -9.32
N ALA A 38 -16.50 3.18 -8.35
CA ALA A 38 -16.88 3.67 -7.03
C ALA A 38 -17.01 5.20 -6.97
N GLY A 39 -16.86 5.91 -8.09
CA GLY A 39 -16.88 7.38 -8.14
C GLY A 39 -15.60 8.04 -7.61
N ILE A 40 -14.51 7.28 -7.50
CA ILE A 40 -13.21 7.76 -7.01
C ILE A 40 -12.30 8.05 -8.21
N THR A 41 -11.78 9.28 -8.26
CA THR A 41 -10.76 9.68 -9.24
C THR A 41 -9.37 9.45 -8.66
N ILE A 42 -8.55 8.64 -9.33
CA ILE A 42 -7.13 8.47 -8.99
C ILE A 42 -6.31 9.44 -9.86
N GLU A 43 -5.82 10.52 -9.25
CA GLU A 43 -4.96 11.49 -9.96
C GLU A 43 -3.56 10.94 -10.26
N ARG A 44 -3.02 10.12 -9.34
CA ARG A 44 -1.69 9.53 -9.49
C ARG A 44 -1.64 8.15 -8.84
N LEU A 45 -1.21 7.16 -9.62
CA LEU A 45 -0.89 5.82 -9.16
C LEU A 45 0.55 5.51 -9.58
N ALA A 46 1.41 5.17 -8.62
CA ALA A 46 2.79 4.82 -8.90
C ALA A 46 3.24 3.72 -7.95
N ALA A 47 4.04 2.78 -8.46
CA ALA A 47 4.80 1.89 -7.59
C ALA A 47 5.83 2.74 -6.83
N VAL A 48 5.79 2.67 -5.51
CA VAL A 48 6.79 3.30 -4.65
C VAL A 48 7.77 2.20 -4.25
N PRO A 49 9.04 2.26 -4.69
CA PRO A 49 10.04 1.34 -4.16
C PRO A 49 10.21 1.61 -2.66
N PRO A 50 10.42 0.58 -1.83
CA PRO A 50 10.67 0.77 -0.41
C PRO A 50 11.87 1.72 -0.25
N THR A 51 11.67 2.81 0.50
CA THR A 51 12.76 3.73 0.82
C THR A 51 13.52 3.25 2.05
N LEU A 52 14.67 3.87 2.33
CA LEU A 52 15.39 3.64 3.59
C LEU A 52 14.52 4.00 4.81
N GLU A 53 13.61 4.96 4.67
CA GLU A 53 12.66 5.33 5.74
C GLU A 53 11.61 4.25 5.96
N ASP A 54 11.13 3.58 4.91
CA ASP A 54 10.23 2.43 5.05
C ASP A 54 10.91 1.28 5.80
N ALA A 55 12.18 0.98 5.47
CA ALA A 55 12.96 -0.02 6.19
C ALA A 55 13.20 0.38 7.66
N PHE A 56 13.37 1.69 7.94
CA PHE A 56 13.53 2.19 9.30
C PHE A 56 12.25 2.07 10.13
N ILE A 57 11.08 2.30 9.53
CA ILE A 57 9.78 2.12 10.18
C ILE A 57 9.51 0.63 10.44
N GLU A 58 9.80 -0.25 9.50
CA GLU A 58 9.65 -1.70 9.72
C GLU A 58 10.54 -2.19 10.87
N LEU A 59 11.80 -1.72 10.95
CA LEU A 59 12.71 -2.04 12.05
C LEU A 59 12.25 -1.49 13.41
N LEU A 60 11.59 -0.33 13.44
CA LEU A 60 11.00 0.24 14.66
C LEU A 60 9.77 -0.56 15.09
N ASP A 61 8.87 -0.89 14.16
CA ASP A 61 7.69 -1.72 14.42
C ASP A 61 8.08 -3.13 14.92
N GLU A 62 9.18 -3.71 14.41
CA GLU A 62 9.74 -4.98 14.90
C GLU A 62 10.34 -4.88 16.32
N HIS A 63 10.95 -3.74 16.68
CA HIS A 63 11.55 -3.54 18.00
C HIS A 63 10.54 -3.16 19.09
N ASP A 64 9.50 -2.38 18.77
CA ASP A 64 8.45 -2.01 19.73
C ASP A 64 7.58 -3.22 20.13
N GLY A 65 7.51 -4.24 19.26
CA GLY A 65 6.87 -5.53 19.55
C GLY A 65 7.70 -6.49 20.43
N ALA A 66 8.98 -6.19 20.69
CA ALA A 66 9.89 -7.04 21.47
C ALA A 66 10.03 -6.63 22.94
N SER A 67 9.17 -5.71 23.43
CA SER A 67 9.06 -5.41 24.86
C SER A 67 7.88 -6.18 25.49
N ASN A 68 8.05 -7.48 25.69
CA ASN A 68 7.44 -8.21 26.82
C ASN A 68 8.18 -9.51 27.13
#